data_AF-A0A9E5G3R7-F1
#
_entry.id   AF-A0A9E5G3R7-F1
#
_cell.length_a   1.000
_cell.length_b   1.000
_cell.length_c   1.000
_cell.angle_alpha   90.00
_cell.angle_beta   90.00
_cell.angle_gamma   90.00
#
_symmetry.space_group_name_H-M   'P 1'
#
loop_
_entity.id
_entity.type
_entity.pdbx_description
1 polymer ?
#
loop_
_entity_poly.entity_id
_entity_poly.type
_entity_poly.pdbx_seq_one_letter_code
_entity_poly.pdbx_strand_id
1 'polypeptide(L)'
;KADHNHDSAYSAIGHNHSGTYAPTEHTHLYAGSASAGGPATTALACTGNSATATDAAFVGNQYHIPVLGGGQYSTQIGTVTGALIISLPKSWTNTLVRFTVSIFNCETNSSIDYFVGGYTYITSSRWLYCFAYCLSNKGSNLENLPVSFGYYNGKCAIQIGAVSTVWSYPQVIVHDLHCGYISCDYTTWKTGWAVSFSATEITAAGSVLSGIRPRASRAENADILTTPRALTIGSTAKNFDGSAAVSWTLAEIGAAPTAHNHDSTYLKLSGGTVTGKINLDTNGGIFKSGWEGNRIAYFVSGDLTTSADYTLSSFALSGHNHDGVYSLASHTHSGYAATTHNHDSDY
;
A
#
# COMPACT_ATOMS: atom_id res chain seq x y z
N LYS A 1 57.71 9.36 78.04
CA LYS A 1 56.79 10.52 78.15
C LYS A 1 57.30 11.36 79.32
N ALA A 2 57.97 12.46 79.01
CA ALA A 2 58.18 13.53 79.96
C ALA A 2 56.87 14.34 79.96
N ASP A 3 56.27 14.52 81.12
CA ASP A 3 55.01 15.25 81.24
C ASP A 3 55.25 16.75 81.10
N HIS A 4 54.46 17.39 80.23
CA HIS A 4 54.40 18.83 80.12
C HIS A 4 53.24 19.31 80.99
N ASN A 5 53.58 19.99 82.08
CA ASN A 5 52.67 20.73 82.95
C ASN A 5 52.59 22.17 82.43
N HIS A 6 51.38 22.60 82.06
CA HIS A 6 51.03 24.02 81.95
C HIS A 6 49.90 24.32 82.95
N ASP A 7 50.37 24.55 84.17
CA ASP A 7 50.00 25.58 85.12
C ASP A 7 49.05 26.69 84.63
N SER A 8 48.32 27.22 85.61
CA SER A 8 47.23 28.19 85.55
C SER A 8 47.59 29.60 85.03
N ALA A 9 48.49 29.74 84.07
CA ALA A 9 48.92 31.03 83.49
C ALA A 9 48.48 31.26 82.02
N TYR A 10 47.75 30.31 81.40
CA TYR A 10 47.09 30.52 80.10
C TYR A 10 45.55 30.36 80.17
N SER A 11 44.94 30.80 81.27
CA SER A 11 43.50 31.08 81.29
C SER A 11 43.21 32.52 80.83
N ALA A 12 43.41 32.83 79.54
CA ALA A 12 42.80 34.02 78.95
C ALA A 12 42.75 33.96 77.41
N ILE A 13 41.92 33.08 76.85
CA ILE A 13 40.96 33.51 75.81
C ILE A 13 39.71 32.66 76.03
N GLY A 14 38.66 33.33 76.48
CA GLY A 14 37.40 32.71 76.83
C GLY A 14 36.86 31.92 75.66
N HIS A 15 36.79 30.60 75.84
CA HIS A 15 35.82 29.80 75.13
C HIS A 15 35.04 29.03 76.19
N ASN A 16 33.74 29.26 76.25
CA ASN A 16 32.85 28.35 76.95
C ASN A 16 32.67 27.14 76.02
N HIS A 17 32.81 25.92 76.53
CA HIS A 17 32.25 24.76 75.84
C HIS A 17 30.74 24.78 76.04
N SER A 18 30.06 25.74 75.37
CA SER A 18 28.60 25.85 75.35
C SER A 18 27.95 24.94 74.31
N GLY A 19 28.72 24.14 73.58
CA GLY A 19 28.23 23.00 72.85
C GLY A 19 28.51 21.73 73.64
N THR A 20 27.47 20.99 74.01
CA THR A 20 27.57 19.60 74.46
C THR A 20 28.41 18.82 73.44
N TYR A 21 29.69 18.60 73.72
CA TYR A 21 30.50 17.68 72.93
C TYR A 21 29.97 16.27 73.19
N ALA A 22 29.74 15.50 72.12
CA ALA A 22 29.48 14.07 72.27
C ALA A 22 30.67 13.44 73.03
N PRO A 23 30.43 12.46 73.92
CA PRO A 23 31.49 11.83 74.69
C PRO A 23 32.61 11.30 73.77
N THR A 24 33.85 11.29 74.28
CA THR A 24 35.04 10.75 73.59
C THR A 24 34.84 9.31 73.09
N GLU A 25 33.87 8.59 73.66
CA GLU A 25 33.34 7.35 73.13
C GLU A 25 31.89 7.55 72.65
N HIS A 26 31.72 7.68 71.34
CA HIS A 26 30.43 7.51 70.71
C HIS A 26 30.53 6.43 69.63
N THR A 27 29.54 5.55 69.60
CA THR A 27 29.44 4.48 68.61
C THR A 27 28.64 4.94 67.41
N HIS A 28 29.25 4.84 66.22
CA HIS A 28 28.54 4.95 64.96
C HIS A 28 27.68 3.69 64.76
N LEU A 29 26.37 3.88 64.56
CA LEU A 29 25.51 2.83 64.02
C LEU A 29 25.81 2.71 62.53
N TYR A 30 26.78 1.86 62.17
CA TYR A 30 26.96 1.46 60.79
C TYR A 30 25.74 0.64 60.33
N ALA A 31 25.21 0.95 59.15
CA ALA A 31 24.17 0.13 58.54
C ALA A 31 24.66 -1.32 58.43
N GLY A 32 23.95 -2.26 59.07
CA GLY A 32 24.24 -3.69 59.01
C GLY A 32 24.97 -4.32 60.21
N SER A 33 25.11 -3.64 61.34
CA SER A 33 25.58 -4.28 62.59
C SER A 33 24.44 -4.52 63.59
N ALA A 34 24.39 -5.72 64.18
CA ALA A 34 23.44 -6.07 65.25
C ALA A 34 23.91 -5.61 66.65
N SER A 35 25.09 -4.99 66.78
CA SER A 35 25.59 -4.43 68.05
C SER A 35 26.47 -3.20 67.80
N ALA A 36 26.41 -2.23 68.73
CA ALA A 36 27.16 -0.99 68.61
C ALA A 36 28.68 -1.27 68.56
N GLY A 37 29.35 -0.86 67.47
CA GLY A 37 30.79 -1.07 67.26
C GLY A 37 31.24 -2.45 66.74
N GLY A 38 30.32 -3.38 66.46
CA GLY A 38 30.65 -4.71 65.94
C GLY A 38 31.01 -4.77 64.45
N PRO A 39 31.71 -5.83 63.98
CA PRO A 39 32.04 -6.01 62.57
C PRO A 39 30.77 -6.22 61.72
N ALA A 40 30.64 -5.48 60.63
CA ALA A 40 29.53 -5.56 59.66
C ALA A 40 29.56 -6.86 58.84
N THR A 41 29.38 -8.00 59.50
CA THR A 41 29.57 -9.34 58.91
C THR A 41 28.27 -10.13 58.77
N THR A 42 27.19 -9.69 59.42
CA THR A 42 25.85 -10.26 59.24
C THR A 42 24.80 -9.18 59.56
N ALA A 43 24.27 -8.52 58.52
CA ALA A 43 23.16 -7.59 58.70
C ALA A 43 21.89 -8.35 59.13
N LEU A 44 21.35 -7.98 60.29
CA LEU A 44 19.99 -8.36 60.70
C LEU A 44 19.00 -7.68 59.74
N ALA A 45 18.04 -8.46 59.20
CA ALA A 45 17.16 -8.02 58.12
C ALA A 45 16.53 -6.63 58.36
N CYS A 46 16.66 -5.73 57.38
CA CYS A 46 16.07 -4.40 57.43
C CYS A 46 14.54 -4.47 57.26
N THR A 47 13.78 -4.25 58.33
CA THR A 47 12.30 -4.21 58.30
C THR A 47 11.73 -2.78 58.21
N GLY A 48 12.55 -1.79 57.86
CA GLY A 48 12.13 -0.39 57.70
C GLY A 48 12.69 0.21 56.41
N ASN A 49 11.80 0.66 55.54
CA ASN A 49 12.01 1.43 54.31
C ASN A 49 13.14 0.96 53.36
N SER A 50 12.70 0.30 52.29
CA SER A 50 13.40 -0.25 51.10
C SER A 50 14.51 0.58 50.41
N ALA A 51 14.96 1.72 50.94
CA ALA A 51 15.78 2.66 50.16
C ALA A 51 17.30 2.41 50.22
N THR A 52 17.84 1.67 51.21
CA THR A 52 19.30 1.57 51.37
C THR A 52 19.74 0.25 52.04
N ALA A 53 19.77 -0.88 51.30
CA ALA A 53 20.86 -1.90 51.36
C ALA A 53 20.59 -3.20 50.55
N THR A 54 21.46 -3.45 49.56
CA THR A 54 21.97 -4.75 49.03
C THR A 54 21.16 -5.65 48.11
N ASP A 55 20.15 -5.12 47.43
CA ASP A 55 20.03 -5.30 45.98
C ASP A 55 19.04 -4.23 45.55
N ALA A 56 19.45 -3.29 44.69
CA ALA A 56 18.46 -2.58 43.89
C ALA A 56 17.95 -3.60 42.86
N ALA A 57 17.23 -4.63 43.34
CA ALA A 57 16.49 -5.49 42.47
C ALA A 57 15.65 -4.53 41.63
N PHE A 58 15.71 -4.67 40.31
CA PHE A 58 14.79 -4.00 39.41
C PHE A 58 13.40 -4.58 39.68
N VAL A 59 12.85 -4.31 40.87
CA VAL A 59 11.59 -4.85 41.35
C VAL A 59 10.54 -4.11 40.56
N GLY A 60 9.92 -4.82 39.63
CA GLY A 60 8.67 -4.35 39.06
C GLY A 60 7.68 -3.96 40.16
N ASN A 61 6.70 -3.14 39.81
CA ASN A 61 5.54 -2.94 40.66
C ASN A 61 4.43 -3.94 40.28
N GLN A 62 3.27 -3.83 40.93
CA GLN A 62 2.13 -4.71 40.67
C GLN A 62 1.71 -4.71 39.19
N TYR A 63 1.79 -3.58 38.50
CA TYR A 63 1.28 -3.44 37.14
C TYR A 63 2.37 -3.50 36.06
N HIS A 64 3.64 -3.36 36.45
CA HIS A 64 4.77 -3.37 35.52
C HIS A 64 5.93 -4.21 36.06
N ILE A 65 6.31 -5.27 35.33
CA ILE A 65 7.38 -6.18 35.69
C ILE A 65 8.42 -6.24 34.55
N PRO A 66 9.57 -5.57 34.70
CA PRO A 66 10.61 -5.53 33.66
C PRO A 66 11.25 -6.90 33.40
N VAL A 67 11.53 -7.66 34.47
CA VAL A 67 12.22 -8.96 34.39
C VAL A 67 11.30 -10.09 34.86
N LEU A 68 11.14 -11.11 34.02
CA LEU A 68 10.20 -12.21 34.23
C LEU A 68 10.95 -13.53 34.47
N GLY A 69 10.84 -14.08 35.68
CA GLY A 69 11.45 -15.35 36.06
C GLY A 69 10.93 -16.52 35.21
N GLY A 70 11.85 -17.23 34.56
CA GLY A 70 11.55 -18.29 33.59
C GLY A 70 11.26 -17.79 32.17
N GLY A 71 11.26 -16.47 31.96
CA GLY A 71 11.06 -15.81 30.67
C GLY A 71 12.30 -15.79 29.77
N GLN A 72 13.34 -16.57 30.05
CA GLN A 72 14.58 -16.59 29.26
C GLN A 72 14.81 -17.98 28.67
N TYR A 73 15.31 -18.01 27.43
CA TYR A 73 15.83 -19.19 26.77
C TYR A 73 17.19 -18.85 26.16
N SER A 74 18.19 -19.64 26.50
CA SER A 74 19.53 -19.57 25.91
C SER A 74 19.97 -20.96 25.51
N THR A 75 20.60 -21.06 24.34
CA THR A 75 21.10 -22.31 23.81
C THR A 75 22.40 -22.12 23.05
N GLN A 76 23.19 -23.20 22.99
CA GLN A 76 24.34 -23.33 22.09
C GLN A 76 24.00 -24.20 20.86
N ILE A 77 22.77 -24.70 20.77
CA ILE A 77 22.30 -25.53 19.65
C ILE A 77 22.19 -24.66 18.40
N GLY A 78 22.87 -25.07 17.33
CA GLY A 78 22.95 -24.28 16.10
C GLY A 78 21.65 -24.14 15.34
N THR A 79 20.78 -25.15 15.41
CA THR A 79 19.47 -25.11 14.77
C THR A 79 18.43 -25.74 15.68
N VAL A 80 17.34 -25.01 15.93
CA VAL A 80 16.16 -25.49 16.65
C VAL A 80 14.97 -25.38 15.69
N THR A 81 14.17 -26.44 15.57
CA THR A 81 12.95 -26.43 14.76
C THR A 81 11.74 -26.60 15.69
N GLY A 82 10.74 -25.76 15.52
CA GLY A 82 9.53 -25.79 16.33
C GLY A 82 8.85 -24.44 16.46
N ALA A 83 7.63 -24.46 16.98
CA ALA A 83 6.93 -23.24 17.34
C ALA A 83 7.50 -22.68 18.66
N LEU A 84 7.75 -21.38 18.71
CA LEU A 84 8.19 -20.72 19.95
C LEU A 84 6.98 -20.52 20.86
N ILE A 85 6.94 -21.21 21.99
CA ILE A 85 5.85 -21.16 22.97
C ILE A 85 6.27 -20.36 24.19
N ILE A 86 5.49 -19.32 24.49
CA ILE A 86 5.56 -18.53 25.73
C ILE A 86 4.40 -18.93 26.62
N SER A 87 4.70 -19.67 27.69
CA SER A 87 3.70 -20.01 28.72
C SER A 87 3.68 -18.93 29.79
N LEU A 88 2.50 -18.39 30.08
CA LEU A 88 2.30 -17.43 31.16
C LEU A 88 2.37 -18.14 32.53
N PRO A 89 2.54 -17.41 33.65
CA PRO A 89 2.56 -18.00 35.00
C PRO A 89 1.23 -18.63 35.43
N LYS A 90 0.13 -18.18 34.85
CA LYS A 90 -1.24 -18.49 35.26
C LYS A 90 -2.05 -19.08 34.10
N SER A 91 -3.11 -19.78 34.48
CA SER A 91 -4.23 -20.11 33.59
C SER A 91 -5.11 -18.86 33.38
N TRP A 92 -6.40 -19.02 33.14
CA TRP A 92 -7.34 -17.93 32.92
C TRP A 92 -7.60 -17.15 34.22
N THR A 93 -7.36 -15.83 34.22
CA THR A 93 -7.36 -15.01 35.46
C THR A 93 -8.13 -13.69 35.32
N ASN A 94 -8.80 -13.45 34.19
CA ASN A 94 -9.32 -12.14 33.85
C ASN A 94 -8.23 -11.06 33.96
N THR A 95 -7.09 -11.28 33.33
CA THR A 95 -5.99 -10.31 33.37
C THR A 95 -5.74 -9.74 31.97
N LEU A 96 -5.72 -8.42 31.87
CA LEU A 96 -5.21 -7.74 30.67
C LEU A 96 -3.68 -7.78 30.74
N VAL A 97 -3.03 -8.29 29.71
CA VAL A 97 -1.56 -8.40 29.66
C VAL A 97 -1.02 -7.85 28.35
N ARG A 98 0.12 -7.19 28.42
CA ARG A 98 1.04 -6.99 27.30
C ARG A 98 2.47 -7.21 27.75
N PHE A 99 3.32 -7.71 26.87
CA PHE A 99 4.75 -7.85 27.11
C PHE A 99 5.50 -7.91 25.78
N THR A 100 6.82 -7.86 25.86
CA THR A 100 7.71 -7.97 24.70
C THR A 100 8.42 -9.32 24.72
N VAL A 101 8.55 -9.94 23.56
CA VAL A 101 9.39 -11.12 23.33
C VAL A 101 10.49 -10.70 22.36
N SER A 102 11.70 -10.48 22.88
CA SER A 102 12.89 -10.22 22.08
C SER A 102 13.56 -11.53 21.71
N ILE A 103 13.86 -11.69 20.43
CA ILE A 103 14.47 -12.89 19.86
C ILE A 103 15.70 -12.46 19.08
N PHE A 104 16.86 -12.95 19.51
CA PHE A 104 18.08 -12.91 18.72
C PHE A 104 18.24 -14.24 18.00
N ASN A 105 18.30 -14.21 16.66
CA ASN A 105 18.51 -15.37 15.80
C ASN A 105 19.81 -15.14 15.04
N CYS A 106 20.79 -16.03 15.22
CA CYS A 106 22.13 -15.90 14.65
C CYS A 106 22.15 -16.26 13.15
N GLU A 107 21.35 -15.54 12.38
CA GLU A 107 21.41 -15.42 10.93
C GLU A 107 21.67 -13.95 10.59
N THR A 108 22.08 -13.67 9.35
CA THR A 108 22.31 -12.30 8.89
C THR A 108 21.10 -11.42 9.22
N ASN A 109 21.33 -10.35 10.01
CA ASN A 109 20.34 -9.34 10.36
C ASN A 109 19.07 -9.85 11.09
N SER A 110 19.09 -10.99 11.77
CA SER A 110 17.88 -11.58 12.36
C SER A 110 17.75 -11.36 13.87
N SER A 111 17.47 -10.12 14.28
CA SER A 111 16.92 -9.83 15.62
C SER A 111 15.52 -9.26 15.45
N ILE A 112 14.60 -9.68 16.31
CA ILE A 112 13.18 -9.30 16.21
C ILE A 112 12.54 -9.17 17.58
N ASP A 113 11.73 -8.12 17.74
CA ASP A 113 10.87 -7.93 18.90
C ASP A 113 9.42 -8.18 18.52
N TYR A 114 8.73 -9.02 19.28
CA TYR A 114 7.29 -9.20 19.21
C TYR A 114 6.62 -8.52 20.39
N PHE A 115 5.74 -7.58 20.10
CA PHE A 115 4.87 -6.96 21.08
C PHE A 115 3.55 -7.71 21.06
N VAL A 116 3.22 -8.37 22.16
CA VAL A 116 2.06 -9.27 22.23
C VAL A 116 1.22 -8.97 23.47
N GLY A 117 -0.06 -9.27 23.39
CA GLY A 117 -0.95 -9.12 24.53
C GLY A 117 -2.41 -9.41 24.23
N GLY A 118 -3.22 -9.33 25.27
CA GLY A 118 -4.65 -9.58 25.22
C GLY A 118 -5.24 -9.75 26.60
N TYR A 119 -6.41 -10.39 26.67
CA TYR A 119 -7.19 -10.59 27.88
C TYR A 119 -7.39 -12.08 28.18
N THR A 120 -6.88 -12.58 29.31
CA THR A 120 -7.00 -13.98 29.73
C THR A 120 -8.37 -14.27 30.38
N TYR A 121 -9.44 -14.23 29.58
CA TYR A 121 -10.82 -14.25 30.07
C TYR A 121 -11.24 -15.62 30.64
N ILE A 122 -11.63 -15.66 31.91
CA ILE A 122 -11.91 -16.90 32.64
C ILE A 122 -13.25 -17.53 32.27
N THR A 123 -14.29 -16.73 32.05
CA THR A 123 -15.67 -17.21 31.91
C THR A 123 -15.83 -18.18 30.75
N SER A 124 -15.15 -17.93 29.63
CA SER A 124 -15.14 -18.83 28.47
C SER A 124 -13.78 -19.48 28.22
N SER A 125 -12.82 -19.35 29.15
CA SER A 125 -11.48 -19.92 29.03
C SER A 125 -10.83 -19.60 27.68
N ARG A 126 -10.81 -18.31 27.32
CA ARG A 126 -10.35 -17.84 26.01
C ARG A 126 -9.61 -16.53 26.11
N TRP A 127 -8.67 -16.32 25.20
CA TRP A 127 -8.09 -15.02 24.94
C TRP A 127 -9.07 -14.12 24.19
N LEU A 128 -9.24 -12.89 24.69
CA LEU A 128 -9.98 -11.81 24.03
C LEU A 128 -9.04 -10.63 23.77
N TYR A 129 -9.44 -9.73 22.88
CA TYR A 129 -8.71 -8.48 22.58
C TYR A 129 -7.22 -8.69 22.27
N CYS A 130 -6.90 -9.81 21.60
CA CYS A 130 -5.53 -10.16 21.26
C CYS A 130 -4.94 -9.16 20.26
N PHE A 131 -3.68 -8.80 20.47
CA PHE A 131 -2.89 -8.05 19.50
C PHE A 131 -1.48 -8.61 19.41
N ALA A 132 -0.88 -8.46 18.25
CA ALA A 132 0.53 -8.75 18.02
C ALA A 132 1.07 -7.82 16.93
N TYR A 133 2.29 -7.33 17.10
CA TYR A 133 3.08 -6.74 16.02
C TYR A 133 4.57 -6.97 16.25
N CYS A 134 5.35 -6.98 15.17
CA CYS A 134 6.78 -7.24 15.24
C CYS A 134 7.64 -6.09 14.69
N LEU A 135 8.77 -5.82 15.33
CA LEU A 135 9.81 -4.92 14.82
C LEU A 135 11.04 -5.77 14.45
N SER A 136 11.42 -5.74 13.17
CA SER A 136 12.54 -6.52 12.65
C SER A 136 13.27 -5.75 11.56
N ASN A 137 14.48 -6.21 11.24
CA ASN A 137 15.11 -5.85 9.98
C ASN A 137 14.28 -6.39 8.80
N LYS A 138 14.23 -5.61 7.72
CA LYS A 138 13.56 -6.00 6.49
C LYS A 138 14.18 -7.28 5.91
N GLY A 139 13.33 -8.25 5.58
CA GLY A 139 13.74 -9.49 4.90
C GLY A 139 14.31 -10.57 5.83
N SER A 140 14.20 -10.41 7.15
CA SER A 140 14.47 -11.52 8.08
C SER A 140 13.44 -12.64 7.89
N ASN A 141 13.85 -13.90 7.95
CA ASN A 141 12.94 -15.06 7.92
C ASN A 141 12.01 -15.15 9.13
N LEU A 142 12.31 -14.42 10.21
CA LEU A 142 11.49 -14.33 11.39
C LEU A 142 10.50 -13.16 11.33
N GLU A 143 10.57 -12.31 10.30
CA GLU A 143 9.63 -11.21 10.17
C GLU A 143 8.22 -11.76 9.90
N ASN A 144 7.21 -11.19 10.56
CA ASN A 144 5.80 -11.49 10.27
C ASN A 144 5.38 -12.96 10.45
N LEU A 145 5.99 -13.70 11.39
CA LEU A 145 5.51 -15.02 11.75
C LEU A 145 4.10 -14.94 12.36
N PRO A 146 3.23 -15.96 12.16
CA PRO A 146 1.93 -16.00 12.79
C PRO A 146 2.06 -16.04 14.31
N VAL A 147 1.15 -15.34 15.00
CA VAL A 147 1.05 -15.34 16.46
C VAL A 147 -0.29 -15.93 16.89
N SER A 148 -0.26 -17.08 17.54
CA SER A 148 -1.45 -17.81 17.99
C SER A 148 -1.63 -17.66 19.51
N PHE A 149 -2.86 -17.40 19.93
CA PHE A 149 -3.22 -17.25 21.35
C PHE A 149 -4.01 -18.46 21.81
N GLY A 150 -3.60 -19.07 22.93
CA GLY A 150 -4.21 -20.32 23.36
C GLY A 150 -3.77 -20.81 24.72
N TYR A 151 -3.68 -22.13 24.82
CA TYR A 151 -3.44 -22.86 26.06
C TYR A 151 -2.37 -23.93 25.87
N TYR A 152 -1.46 -24.04 26.82
CA TYR A 152 -0.37 -25.01 26.78
C TYR A 152 -0.03 -25.47 28.19
N ASN A 153 0.04 -26.78 28.41
CA ASN A 153 0.44 -27.40 29.68
C ASN A 153 -0.22 -26.80 30.93
N GLY A 154 -1.54 -26.55 30.87
CA GLY A 154 -2.30 -26.04 32.02
C GLY A 154 -2.24 -24.52 32.22
N LYS A 155 -1.65 -23.77 31.28
CA LYS A 155 -1.49 -22.31 31.38
C LYS A 155 -1.90 -21.60 30.10
N CYS A 156 -2.27 -20.32 30.23
CA CYS A 156 -2.42 -19.46 29.07
C CYS A 156 -1.07 -19.38 28.34
N ALA A 157 -1.09 -19.43 27.01
CA ALA A 157 0.12 -19.42 26.21
C ALA A 157 -0.04 -18.61 24.93
N ILE A 158 1.08 -18.10 24.45
CA ILE A 158 1.22 -17.46 23.14
C ILE A 158 2.26 -18.25 22.35
N GLN A 159 1.94 -18.53 21.10
CA GLN A 159 2.84 -19.17 20.15
C GLN A 159 3.27 -18.19 19.08
N ILE A 160 4.55 -18.18 18.72
CA ILE A 160 5.13 -17.42 17.61
C ILE A 160 5.71 -18.41 16.59
N GLY A 161 5.32 -18.28 15.33
CA GLY A 161 5.69 -19.22 14.27
C GLY A 161 4.83 -20.49 14.28
N ALA A 162 5.30 -21.48 13.52
CA ALA A 162 4.68 -22.79 13.37
C ALA A 162 5.65 -23.89 13.80
N VAL A 163 5.17 -25.12 13.97
CA VAL A 163 6.04 -26.27 14.29
C VAL A 163 7.16 -26.52 13.28
N SER A 164 7.02 -26.02 12.04
CA SER A 164 8.04 -26.10 11.00
C SER A 164 8.99 -24.89 10.97
N THR A 165 8.84 -23.89 11.84
CA THR A 165 9.73 -22.73 11.88
C THR A 165 11.12 -23.17 12.33
N VAL A 166 12.13 -22.73 11.58
CA VAL A 166 13.54 -23.03 11.85
C VAL A 166 14.19 -21.79 12.45
N TRP A 167 14.95 -22.00 13.53
CA TRP A 167 15.65 -20.97 14.29
C TRP A 167 17.13 -21.33 14.35
N SER A 168 17.99 -20.34 14.17
CA SER A 168 19.44 -20.45 14.21
C SER A 168 19.99 -19.83 15.48
N TYR A 169 20.58 -20.65 16.36
CA TYR A 169 21.09 -20.25 17.69
C TYR A 169 20.16 -19.28 18.47
N PRO A 170 18.85 -19.57 18.61
CA PRO A 170 17.90 -18.61 19.15
C PRO A 170 18.20 -18.27 20.61
N GLN A 171 18.28 -16.98 20.92
CA GLN A 171 18.26 -16.45 22.28
C GLN A 171 16.97 -15.66 22.46
N VAL A 172 16.19 -15.97 23.49
CA VAL A 172 14.86 -15.38 23.69
C VAL A 172 14.76 -14.83 25.10
N ILE A 173 14.18 -13.63 25.22
CA ILE A 173 13.77 -13.07 26.49
C ILE A 173 12.35 -12.52 26.39
N VAL A 174 11.56 -12.79 27.43
CA VAL A 174 10.25 -12.19 27.68
C VAL A 174 10.45 -11.16 28.78
N HIS A 175 10.06 -9.92 28.51
CA HIS A 175 10.31 -8.78 29.39
C HIS A 175 9.21 -7.72 29.29
N ASP A 176 9.26 -6.76 30.21
CA ASP A 176 8.38 -5.59 30.25
C ASP A 176 6.89 -5.95 30.24
N LEU A 177 6.50 -6.85 31.14
CA LEU A 177 5.08 -7.13 31.38
C LEU A 177 4.40 -5.87 31.90
N HIS A 178 3.31 -5.47 31.25
CA HIS A 178 2.31 -4.59 31.82
C HIS A 178 1.00 -5.37 31.94
N CYS A 179 0.49 -5.49 33.16
CA CYS A 179 -0.78 -6.15 33.45
C CYS A 179 -1.80 -5.23 34.14
N GLY A 180 -3.09 -5.49 33.94
CA GLY A 180 -4.18 -4.72 34.55
C GLY A 180 -5.53 -5.44 34.60
N TYR A 181 -6.57 -4.70 35.00
CA TYR A 181 -7.92 -5.16 35.31
C TYR A 181 -8.02 -5.93 36.64
N ILE A 182 -7.82 -7.25 36.68
CA ILE A 182 -7.76 -8.01 37.94
C ILE A 182 -6.65 -9.08 37.92
N SER A 183 -6.30 -9.56 39.12
CA SER A 183 -5.32 -10.64 39.34
C SER A 183 -3.92 -10.35 38.80
N CYS A 184 -3.40 -9.15 39.01
CA CYS A 184 -2.09 -8.68 38.52
C CYS A 184 -0.96 -8.75 39.56
N ASP A 185 -1.06 -9.58 40.58
CA ASP A 185 -0.15 -9.47 41.73
C ASP A 185 1.30 -9.80 41.38
N TYR A 186 2.22 -8.85 41.65
CA TYR A 186 3.66 -8.96 41.37
C TYR A 186 4.24 -10.30 41.80
N THR A 187 3.90 -10.76 43.02
CA THR A 187 4.41 -12.01 43.60
C THR A 187 4.13 -13.24 42.76
N THR A 188 3.03 -13.23 42.01
CA THR A 188 2.57 -14.36 41.21
C THR A 188 2.88 -14.25 39.72
N TRP A 189 3.11 -13.02 39.23
CA TRP A 189 3.43 -12.76 37.82
C TRP A 189 4.93 -12.59 37.55
N LYS A 190 5.74 -12.32 38.58
CA LYS A 190 7.20 -12.16 38.43
C LYS A 190 7.95 -13.44 38.06
N THR A 191 7.33 -14.61 38.17
CA THR A 191 7.96 -15.91 37.93
C THR A 191 6.94 -16.93 37.44
N GLY A 192 7.40 -18.09 36.96
CA GLY A 192 6.55 -19.17 36.45
C GLY A 192 6.24 -19.06 34.96
N TRP A 193 6.86 -18.10 34.27
CA TRP A 193 6.94 -18.05 32.82
C TRP A 193 7.78 -19.21 32.30
N ALA A 194 7.55 -19.61 31.05
CA ALA A 194 8.43 -20.54 30.36
C ALA A 194 8.52 -20.20 28.89
N VAL A 195 9.74 -20.29 28.35
CA VAL A 195 10.04 -20.15 26.93
C VAL A 195 10.52 -21.51 26.42
N SER A 196 9.88 -22.02 25.37
CA SER A 196 10.22 -23.34 24.82
C SER A 196 9.98 -23.42 23.31
N PHE A 197 10.67 -24.34 22.65
CA PHE A 197 10.40 -24.71 21.26
C PHE A 197 9.67 -26.04 21.24
N SER A 198 8.56 -26.11 20.51
CA SER A 198 7.67 -27.26 20.52
C SER A 198 7.44 -27.80 19.10
N ALA A 199 7.46 -29.13 18.99
CA ALA A 199 7.04 -29.85 17.78
C ALA A 199 5.50 -30.04 17.70
N THR A 200 4.76 -29.58 18.71
CA THR A 200 3.30 -29.57 18.75
C THR A 200 2.78 -28.15 18.95
N GLU A 201 1.72 -27.80 18.22
CA GLU A 201 1.01 -26.53 18.34
C GLU A 201 0.35 -26.38 19.73
N ILE A 202 0.16 -25.14 20.18
CA ILE A 202 -0.70 -24.88 21.36
C ILE A 202 -2.15 -25.25 21.08
N THR A 203 -2.93 -25.54 22.12
CA THR A 203 -4.39 -25.68 21.97
C THR A 203 -4.98 -24.29 21.71
N ALA A 204 -5.57 -24.08 20.54
CA ALA A 204 -6.15 -22.80 20.16
C ALA A 204 -7.29 -22.40 21.12
N ALA A 205 -7.17 -21.21 21.71
CA ALA A 205 -8.18 -20.64 22.58
C ALA A 205 -8.15 -19.11 22.46
N GLY A 206 -8.16 -18.60 21.22
CA GLY A 206 -7.94 -17.19 20.91
C GLY A 206 -7.86 -16.96 19.40
N SER A 207 -7.39 -15.78 19.01
CA SER A 207 -7.12 -15.46 17.60
C SER A 207 -5.78 -16.02 17.14
N VAL A 208 -5.62 -16.21 15.82
CA VAL A 208 -4.33 -16.35 15.15
C VAL A 208 -4.11 -15.09 14.31
N LEU A 209 -3.05 -14.35 14.59
CA LEU A 209 -2.74 -13.09 13.92
C LEU A 209 -1.62 -13.30 12.91
N SER A 210 -1.81 -12.81 11.69
CA SER A 210 -0.83 -12.83 10.59
C SER A 210 -0.81 -11.45 9.91
N GLY A 211 0.26 -11.12 9.18
CA GLY A 211 0.39 -9.78 8.59
C GLY A 211 0.62 -8.69 9.64
N ILE A 212 1.33 -9.02 10.71
CA ILE A 212 1.50 -8.24 11.94
C ILE A 212 2.65 -7.23 11.88
N ARG A 213 3.10 -6.84 10.69
CA ARG A 213 4.06 -5.73 10.58
C ARG A 213 3.36 -4.42 10.97
N PRO A 214 4.03 -3.50 11.69
CA PRO A 214 3.50 -2.17 11.94
C PRO A 214 3.11 -1.52 10.61
N ARG A 215 1.90 -0.97 10.56
CA ARG A 215 1.42 -0.26 9.38
C ARG A 215 1.69 1.23 9.60
N ALA A 216 2.56 1.82 8.79
CA ALA A 216 2.67 3.27 8.73
C ALA A 216 1.37 3.86 8.18
N SER A 217 0.89 4.96 8.77
CA SER A 217 -0.33 5.66 8.31
C SER A 217 -0.15 6.30 6.93
N ARG A 218 1.10 6.56 6.55
CA ARG A 218 1.54 7.01 5.21
C ARG A 218 2.84 6.27 4.89
N ALA A 219 2.84 5.46 3.86
CA ALA A 219 4.09 4.97 3.29
C ALA A 219 4.66 6.10 2.42
N GLU A 220 5.85 6.62 2.75
CA GLU A 220 6.50 7.70 1.97
C GLU A 220 6.82 7.25 0.53
N ASN A 221 6.94 5.93 0.35
CA ASN A 221 7.00 5.28 -0.95
C ASN A 221 5.81 4.33 -1.05
N ALA A 222 5.05 4.38 -2.15
CA ALA A 222 4.11 3.30 -2.44
C ALA A 222 4.92 2.01 -2.66
N ASP A 223 4.57 0.93 -1.95
CA ASP A 223 5.18 -0.37 -2.22
C ASP A 223 4.84 -0.83 -3.65
N ILE A 224 5.80 -1.49 -4.29
CA ILE A 224 5.58 -2.19 -5.57
C ILE A 224 4.51 -3.25 -5.33
N LEU A 225 3.51 -3.33 -6.22
CA LEU A 225 2.49 -4.38 -6.17
C LEU A 225 3.18 -5.74 -6.25
N THR A 226 3.01 -6.56 -5.21
CA THR A 226 3.59 -7.92 -5.13
C THR A 226 3.11 -8.84 -6.25
N THR A 227 2.02 -8.48 -6.92
CA THR A 227 1.58 -9.13 -8.14
C THR A 227 1.23 -8.04 -9.15
N PRO A 228 1.93 -7.96 -10.30
CA PRO A 228 1.62 -6.97 -11.32
C PRO A 228 0.16 -7.05 -11.75
N ARG A 229 -0.45 -5.90 -12.03
CA ARG A 229 -1.83 -5.80 -12.52
C ARG A 229 -1.80 -5.25 -13.93
N ALA A 230 -2.55 -5.88 -14.83
CA ALA A 230 -2.68 -5.37 -16.19
C ALA A 230 -3.57 -4.13 -16.18
N LEU A 231 -3.05 -3.00 -16.65
CA LEU A 231 -3.82 -1.82 -17.00
C LEU A 231 -4.04 -1.83 -18.51
N THR A 232 -5.30 -1.86 -18.93
CA THR A 232 -5.69 -1.82 -20.34
C THR A 232 -6.07 -0.39 -20.72
N ILE A 233 -5.38 0.15 -21.71
CA ILE A 233 -5.71 1.43 -22.34
C ILE A 233 -5.80 1.18 -23.85
N GLY A 234 -6.90 1.65 -24.47
CA GLY A 234 -7.20 1.30 -25.85
C GLY A 234 -7.33 -0.22 -26.02
N SER A 235 -6.60 -0.77 -26.98
CA SER A 235 -6.55 -2.23 -27.25
C SER A 235 -5.37 -2.94 -26.58
N THR A 236 -4.55 -2.22 -25.80
CA THR A 236 -3.30 -2.74 -25.26
C THR A 236 -3.33 -2.85 -23.74
N ALA A 237 -3.01 -4.03 -23.21
CA ALA A 237 -2.81 -4.27 -21.79
C ALA A 237 -1.30 -4.21 -21.45
N LYS A 238 -0.93 -3.46 -20.41
CA LYS A 238 0.44 -3.44 -19.87
C LYS A 238 0.42 -3.70 -18.37
N ASN A 239 1.36 -4.50 -17.89
CA ASN A 239 1.50 -4.76 -16.46
C ASN A 239 2.10 -3.55 -15.76
N PHE A 240 1.44 -3.10 -14.69
CA PHE A 240 1.95 -2.12 -13.75
C PHE A 240 2.13 -2.77 -12.38
N ASP A 241 3.30 -2.58 -11.80
CA ASP A 241 3.60 -2.94 -10.42
C ASP A 241 4.17 -1.77 -9.61
N GLY A 242 4.44 -0.61 -10.22
CA GLY A 242 5.03 0.54 -9.54
C GLY A 242 6.56 0.54 -9.47
N SER A 243 7.24 -0.44 -10.09
CA SER A 243 8.72 -0.46 -10.18
C SER A 243 9.28 0.61 -11.13
N ALA A 244 8.49 1.00 -12.13
CA ALA A 244 8.83 2.04 -13.10
C ALA A 244 7.56 2.69 -13.66
N ALA A 245 7.72 3.85 -14.31
CA ALA A 245 6.66 4.45 -15.09
C ALA A 245 6.30 3.54 -16.28
N VAL A 246 4.99 3.38 -16.54
CA VAL A 246 4.50 2.70 -17.73
C VAL A 246 4.11 3.74 -18.77
N SER A 247 4.64 3.62 -19.98
CA SER A 247 4.36 4.53 -21.09
C SER A 247 3.49 3.84 -22.14
N TRP A 248 2.56 4.58 -22.73
CA TRP A 248 1.78 4.16 -23.88
C TRP A 248 2.07 5.09 -25.07
N THR A 249 2.12 4.51 -26.26
CA THR A 249 2.19 5.23 -27.53
C THR A 249 0.79 5.65 -27.97
N LEU A 250 0.72 6.60 -28.91
CA LEU A 250 -0.55 7.04 -29.53
C LEU A 250 -1.32 5.86 -30.15
N ALA A 251 -0.60 4.94 -30.81
CA ALA A 251 -1.20 3.74 -31.41
C ALA A 251 -1.84 2.82 -30.36
N GLU A 252 -1.16 2.60 -29.22
CA GLU A 252 -1.65 1.71 -28.16
C GLU A 252 -2.92 2.25 -27.49
N ILE A 253 -3.03 3.58 -27.32
CA ILE A 253 -4.23 4.21 -26.76
C ILE A 253 -5.34 4.43 -27.80
N GLY A 254 -5.08 4.12 -29.09
CA GLY A 254 -6.03 4.32 -30.19
C GLY A 254 -6.25 5.80 -30.55
N ALA A 255 -5.32 6.69 -30.18
CA ALA A 255 -5.40 8.10 -30.52
C ALA A 255 -4.76 8.37 -31.88
N ALA A 256 -5.46 9.13 -32.72
CA ALA A 256 -4.88 9.65 -33.96
C ALA A 256 -3.82 10.73 -33.65
N PRO A 257 -2.74 10.84 -34.44
CA PRO A 257 -1.77 11.92 -34.29
C PRO A 257 -2.44 13.31 -34.42
N THR A 258 -1.87 14.33 -33.77
CA THR A 258 -2.35 15.72 -33.87
C THR A 258 -2.47 16.23 -35.31
N ALA A 259 -1.68 15.68 -36.23
CA ALA A 259 -1.68 16.04 -37.65
C ALA A 259 -2.26 14.93 -38.55
N HIS A 260 -3.30 14.22 -38.11
CA HIS A 260 -4.00 13.31 -39.02
C HIS A 260 -4.84 14.10 -40.04
N ASN A 261 -4.81 13.64 -41.29
CA ASN A 261 -5.58 14.20 -42.40
C ASN A 261 -6.74 13.25 -42.74
N HIS A 262 -7.90 13.83 -43.05
CA HIS A 262 -9.07 13.09 -43.51
C HIS A 262 -9.13 12.94 -45.04
N ASP A 263 -7.99 13.02 -45.73
CA ASP A 263 -7.90 13.32 -47.17
C ASP A 263 -8.27 12.17 -48.12
N SER A 264 -8.32 10.94 -47.64
CA SER A 264 -8.64 9.75 -48.46
C SER A 264 -10.09 9.30 -48.35
N THR A 265 -10.83 9.74 -47.32
CA THR A 265 -12.19 9.23 -47.03
C THR A 265 -13.23 10.35 -46.93
N TYR A 266 -12.83 11.58 -46.61
CA TYR A 266 -13.76 12.69 -46.40
C TYR A 266 -13.33 13.93 -47.18
N LEU A 267 -14.31 14.75 -47.59
CA LEU A 267 -14.01 16.07 -48.14
C LEU A 267 -13.48 16.99 -47.04
N LYS A 268 -12.39 17.70 -47.31
CA LYS A 268 -11.83 18.69 -46.37
C LYS A 268 -12.79 19.86 -46.20
N LEU A 269 -13.04 20.27 -44.95
CA LEU A 269 -13.86 21.47 -44.65
C LEU A 269 -13.26 22.77 -45.21
N SER A 270 -11.94 22.80 -45.43
CA SER A 270 -11.24 23.93 -46.05
C SER A 270 -11.50 24.06 -47.56
N GLY A 271 -12.27 23.15 -48.17
CA GLY A 271 -12.44 23.05 -49.62
C GLY A 271 -11.28 22.35 -50.33
N GLY A 272 -11.36 22.27 -51.65
CA GLY A 272 -10.37 21.63 -52.53
C GLY A 272 -10.99 21.14 -53.84
N THR A 273 -10.15 20.66 -54.76
CA THR A 273 -10.60 20.06 -56.03
C THR A 273 -11.03 18.61 -55.81
N VAL A 274 -12.29 18.28 -56.08
CA VAL A 274 -12.76 16.89 -56.16
C VAL A 274 -12.43 16.35 -57.55
N THR A 275 -11.68 15.26 -57.62
CA THR A 275 -11.36 14.56 -58.88
C THR A 275 -12.07 13.21 -58.91
N GLY A 276 -12.41 12.71 -60.11
CA GLY A 276 -13.16 11.45 -60.29
C GLY A 276 -14.67 11.61 -60.46
N LYS A 277 -15.39 10.49 -60.63
CA LYS A 277 -16.84 10.46 -60.84
C LYS A 277 -17.57 10.64 -59.51
N ILE A 278 -18.38 11.69 -59.40
CA ILE A 278 -19.34 11.84 -58.30
C ILE A 278 -20.53 10.92 -58.61
N ASN A 279 -20.68 9.85 -57.84
CA ASN A 279 -21.87 8.99 -57.90
C ASN A 279 -22.91 9.55 -56.94
N LEU A 280 -24.05 9.95 -57.47
CA LEU A 280 -25.21 10.39 -56.70
C LEU A 280 -26.16 9.22 -56.58
N ASP A 281 -26.83 9.09 -55.44
CA ASP A 281 -28.02 8.24 -55.40
C ASP A 281 -29.09 8.83 -56.32
N THR A 282 -30.00 7.98 -56.81
CA THR A 282 -31.01 8.35 -57.80
C THR A 282 -32.02 9.40 -57.32
N ASN A 283 -31.94 9.84 -56.05
CA ASN A 283 -32.80 10.85 -55.45
C ASN A 283 -32.08 12.17 -55.11
N GLY A 284 -30.75 12.20 -55.15
CA GLY A 284 -29.91 13.36 -54.89
C GLY A 284 -29.63 14.16 -56.16
N GLY A 285 -30.62 14.91 -56.66
CA GLY A 285 -30.34 15.90 -57.70
C GLY A 285 -29.32 16.94 -57.19
N ILE A 286 -28.13 17.03 -57.82
CA ILE A 286 -27.14 18.09 -57.49
C ILE A 286 -27.73 19.47 -57.79
N PHE A 287 -28.62 19.53 -58.79
CA PHE A 287 -29.23 20.76 -59.26
C PHE A 287 -30.74 20.64 -59.10
N LYS A 288 -31.29 21.20 -58.03
CA LYS A 288 -32.70 21.59 -58.03
C LYS A 288 -32.81 22.84 -58.88
N SER A 289 -32.92 22.71 -60.21
CA SER A 289 -33.48 23.80 -60.99
C SER A 289 -34.94 23.91 -60.55
N GLY A 290 -35.27 24.90 -59.72
CA GLY A 290 -36.64 25.16 -59.26
C GLY A 290 -37.58 25.64 -60.38
N TRP A 291 -37.34 25.26 -61.63
CA TRP A 291 -37.96 25.82 -62.82
C TRP A 291 -38.33 24.69 -63.80
N GLU A 292 -39.59 24.65 -64.21
CA GLU A 292 -40.13 23.70 -65.19
C GLU A 292 -39.50 23.94 -66.57
N GLY A 293 -38.99 22.87 -67.20
CA GLY A 293 -38.44 22.88 -68.55
C GLY A 293 -37.08 22.18 -68.65
N ASN A 294 -36.89 21.40 -69.72
CA ASN A 294 -35.69 20.63 -70.07
C ASN A 294 -34.44 21.52 -70.28
N ARG A 295 -33.91 22.13 -69.22
CA ARG A 295 -32.67 22.90 -69.26
C ARG A 295 -31.52 22.05 -68.73
N ILE A 296 -30.49 21.88 -69.56
CA ILE A 296 -29.28 21.14 -69.21
C ILE A 296 -28.30 22.11 -68.55
N ALA A 297 -27.82 21.79 -67.36
CA ALA A 297 -26.76 22.57 -66.72
C ALA A 297 -25.42 22.34 -67.44
N TYR A 298 -24.66 23.40 -67.71
CA TYR A 298 -23.32 23.33 -68.31
C TYR A 298 -22.37 24.29 -67.59
N PHE A 299 -21.07 24.04 -67.69
CA PHE A 299 -20.07 24.90 -67.03
C PHE A 299 -19.53 25.91 -68.04
N VAL A 300 -19.48 27.19 -67.65
CA VAL A 300 -18.79 28.26 -68.40
C VAL A 300 -17.61 28.73 -67.55
N SER A 301 -16.40 28.60 -68.06
CA SER A 301 -15.17 29.06 -67.38
C SER A 301 -15.01 28.54 -65.94
N GLY A 302 -15.48 27.31 -65.67
CA GLY A 302 -15.39 26.68 -64.35
C GLY A 302 -16.57 26.97 -63.42
N ASP A 303 -17.40 27.95 -63.74
CA ASP A 303 -18.63 28.22 -63.01
C ASP A 303 -19.80 27.45 -63.61
N LEU A 304 -20.53 26.76 -62.74
CA LEU A 304 -21.75 26.10 -63.16
C LEU A 304 -22.80 27.15 -63.53
N THR A 305 -23.20 27.13 -64.79
CA THR A 305 -24.20 28.04 -65.33
C THR A 305 -25.36 27.21 -65.87
N THR A 306 -26.59 27.49 -65.43
CA THR A 306 -27.77 26.95 -66.13
C THR A 306 -27.97 27.77 -67.40
N SER A 307 -28.03 27.12 -68.57
CA SER A 307 -27.99 27.82 -69.84
C SER A 307 -29.20 28.70 -70.13
N ALA A 308 -28.94 29.81 -70.82
CA ALA A 308 -29.87 30.38 -71.78
C ALA A 308 -30.41 29.26 -72.70
N ASP A 309 -31.66 29.36 -73.16
CA ASP A 309 -32.39 28.27 -73.83
C ASP A 309 -31.67 27.72 -75.09
N TYR A 310 -30.75 26.76 -74.91
CA TYR A 310 -30.20 25.98 -76.01
C TYR A 310 -31.11 24.77 -76.22
N THR A 311 -32.05 24.90 -77.14
CA THR A 311 -32.85 23.77 -77.63
C THR A 311 -32.00 22.90 -78.57
N LEU A 312 -32.38 21.63 -78.78
CA LEU A 312 -31.64 20.66 -79.60
C LEU A 312 -31.32 21.17 -81.02
N SER A 313 -32.11 22.14 -81.52
CA SER A 313 -31.89 22.82 -82.80
C SER A 313 -30.59 23.61 -82.88
N SER A 314 -30.00 23.97 -81.75
CA SER A 314 -28.71 24.69 -81.67
C SER A 314 -27.52 23.88 -82.18
N PHE A 315 -27.69 22.56 -82.34
CA PHE A 315 -26.67 21.63 -82.83
C PHE A 315 -26.99 21.03 -84.21
N ALA A 316 -28.05 21.49 -84.89
CA ALA A 316 -28.33 21.09 -86.28
C ALA A 316 -27.51 21.95 -87.25
N LEU A 317 -26.78 21.32 -88.19
CA LEU A 317 -25.98 22.03 -89.20
C LEU A 317 -26.86 22.93 -90.09
N SER A 318 -26.36 24.12 -90.42
CA SER A 318 -27.03 25.23 -91.13
C SER A 318 -27.49 24.94 -92.57
N GLY A 319 -27.43 23.70 -93.04
CA GLY A 319 -27.92 23.30 -94.36
C GLY A 319 -28.26 21.83 -94.38
N HIS A 320 -29.56 21.51 -94.38
CA HIS A 320 -30.07 20.23 -94.86
C HIS A 320 -31.11 20.54 -95.94
N ASN A 321 -31.00 19.87 -97.10
CA ASN A 321 -31.94 19.96 -98.20
C ASN A 321 -32.83 18.70 -98.20
N HIS A 322 -34.08 18.86 -98.64
CA HIS A 322 -35.09 17.79 -98.68
C HIS A 322 -35.08 17.07 -100.04
N ASP A 323 -33.90 16.70 -100.55
CA ASP A 323 -33.74 16.07 -101.88
C ASP A 323 -33.97 14.55 -101.88
N GLY A 324 -34.56 14.00 -100.83
CA GLY A 324 -34.97 12.60 -100.77
C GLY A 324 -36.24 12.39 -99.95
N VAL A 325 -37.30 11.96 -100.63
CA VAL A 325 -38.45 11.21 -100.08
C VAL A 325 -39.56 12.01 -99.37
N TYR A 326 -39.99 13.17 -99.91
CA TYR A 326 -41.35 13.71 -99.63
C TYR A 326 -42.00 14.45 -100.82
N SER A 327 -41.80 13.98 -102.06
CA SER A 327 -42.69 14.35 -103.17
C SER A 327 -43.82 13.31 -103.30
N LEU A 328 -45.02 13.63 -102.80
CA LEU A 328 -46.22 12.93 -103.27
C LEU A 328 -46.61 13.52 -104.64
N ALA A 329 -46.61 12.63 -105.63
CA ALA A 329 -46.49 12.88 -107.06
C ALA A 329 -47.79 13.31 -107.78
N SER A 330 -48.58 14.23 -107.24
CA SER A 330 -49.73 14.75 -108.01
C SER A 330 -50.22 16.10 -107.49
N HIS A 331 -49.99 17.16 -108.27
CA HIS A 331 -50.78 18.38 -108.17
C HIS A 331 -51.22 18.80 -109.59
N THR A 332 -52.50 19.08 -109.75
CA THR A 332 -53.11 19.49 -111.03
C THR A 332 -53.24 21.00 -111.09
N HIS A 333 -52.72 21.61 -112.16
CA HIS A 333 -52.94 23.01 -112.49
C HIS A 333 -54.22 23.16 -113.31
N SER A 334 -55.21 23.88 -112.79
CA SER A 334 -56.41 24.27 -113.55
C SER A 334 -56.39 25.77 -113.85
N GLY A 335 -55.79 26.15 -114.99
CA GLY A 335 -56.08 27.43 -115.66
C GLY A 335 -54.98 28.51 -115.64
N TYR A 336 -54.38 28.72 -116.82
CA TYR A 336 -53.57 29.85 -117.31
C TYR A 336 -52.28 30.26 -116.58
N ALA A 337 -51.16 29.68 -117.03
CA ALA A 337 -49.96 30.46 -117.36
C ALA A 337 -49.21 29.78 -118.52
N ALA A 338 -49.41 30.28 -119.74
CA ALA A 338 -48.34 30.24 -120.75
C ALA A 338 -47.34 31.34 -120.33
N THR A 339 -46.02 31.21 -120.43
CA THR A 339 -45.25 30.86 -121.64
C THR A 339 -43.82 30.38 -121.28
N THR A 340 -43.68 29.23 -120.60
CA THR A 340 -42.44 28.39 -120.39
C THR A 340 -41.60 28.57 -119.09
N HIS A 341 -41.35 27.45 -118.38
CA HIS A 341 -40.03 27.09 -117.81
C HIS A 341 -39.84 25.55 -117.87
N ASN A 342 -38.61 25.09 -118.12
CA ASN A 342 -38.31 23.72 -118.54
C ASN A 342 -38.04 22.76 -117.37
N HIS A 343 -38.27 21.47 -117.66
CA HIS A 343 -37.36 20.38 -117.29
C HIS A 343 -37.24 19.53 -118.56
N ASP A 344 -36.21 19.76 -119.39
CA ASP A 344 -35.92 18.94 -120.59
C ASP A 344 -34.95 17.80 -120.22
N SER A 345 -34.91 16.66 -120.92
CA SER A 345 -35.32 16.37 -122.30
C SER A 345 -36.27 15.18 -122.36
N ASP A 346 -37.39 15.39 -123.08
CA ASP A 346 -38.35 14.39 -123.53
C ASP A 346 -39.20 13.70 -122.45
N TYR A 347 -40.20 14.48 -122.00
CA TYR A 347 -41.37 14.20 -121.14
C TYR A 347 -41.14 14.10 -119.62
#